data_AF-A0A7L5BTV1-F1
#
_entry.id   AF-A0A7L5BTV1-F1
#
_cell.length_a   1.000
_cell.length_b   1.000
_cell.length_c   1.000
_cell.angle_alpha   90.00
_cell.angle_beta   90.00
_cell.angle_gamma   90.00
#
_symmetry.space_group_name_H-M   'P 1'
#
loop_
_entity.id
_entity.type
_entity.pdbx_description
1 polymer ?
#
loop_
_entity_poly.entity_id
_entity_poly.type
_entity_poly.pdbx_seq_one_letter_code
_entity_poly.pdbx_strand_id
1 'polypeptide(L)'
;MFMMLLVYFGAGRPLAERARRLLTPWLIWSAIYGALKMADAIASGHPLSDEFDWWMLTTGPSIHLWFLPFGFAFVALAQVLESTIARVAVVVIGFIVFWRVGAVSLSPPLREWMFVAPAAIVGLAMRWWSPSLVLALAVVAVVLAASLGPGPMTVWKLGIAALVVLAAILAARPGTPDSTWLGSPSLGIYLIHPAVAAVAARSGLQGWPLYLVVAGGSIAAAILIRRYAGWLA
;
A
#
# COMPACT_ATOMS: atom_id res chain seq x y z
N MET A 1 3.83 -6.75 -1.37
CA MET A 1 2.93 -7.48 -2.30
C MET A 1 1.77 -6.62 -2.79
N PHE A 2 0.89 -6.14 -1.91
CA PHE A 2 -0.32 -5.37 -2.30
C PHE A 2 -0.04 -4.22 -3.28
N MET A 3 0.98 -3.39 -3.00
CA MET A 3 1.30 -2.24 -3.85
C MET A 3 1.72 -2.62 -5.28
N MET A 4 2.50 -3.70 -5.42
CA MET A 4 2.92 -4.21 -6.73
C MET A 4 1.71 -4.57 -7.59
N LEU A 5 0.76 -5.32 -7.01
CA LEU A 5 -0.46 -5.73 -7.71
C LEU A 5 -1.38 -4.55 -7.99
N LEU A 6 -1.52 -3.61 -7.05
CA LEU A 6 -2.30 -2.38 -7.22
C LEU A 6 -1.82 -1.62 -8.46
N VAL A 7 -0.50 -1.44 -8.60
CA VAL A 7 0.08 -0.69 -9.71
C VAL A 7 0.04 -1.48 -11.01
N TYR A 8 0.37 -2.78 -10.99
CA TYR A 8 0.30 -3.66 -12.16
C TYR A 8 -1.09 -3.69 -12.80
N PHE A 9 -2.13 -3.95 -12.00
CA PHE A 9 -3.52 -3.93 -12.49
C PHE A 9 -4.05 -2.50 -12.67
N GLY A 10 -3.42 -1.52 -12.01
CA GLY A 10 -3.80 -0.11 -11.98
C GLY A 10 -3.50 0.64 -13.27
N ALA A 11 -2.28 0.49 -13.76
CA ALA A 11 -1.66 1.31 -14.80
C ALA A 11 -2.41 1.31 -16.15
N GLY A 12 -3.13 0.23 -16.48
CA GLY A 12 -3.86 0.10 -17.75
C GLY A 12 -5.30 0.62 -17.74
N ARG A 13 -5.74 1.35 -16.70
CA ARG A 13 -7.15 1.77 -16.53
C ARG A 13 -7.29 3.28 -16.47
N PRO A 14 -8.46 3.86 -16.81
CA PRO A 14 -8.66 5.31 -16.82
C PRO A 14 -8.29 5.97 -15.49
N LEU A 15 -7.55 7.08 -15.54
CA LEU A 15 -7.07 7.75 -14.32
C LEU A 15 -8.22 8.25 -13.44
N ALA A 16 -9.32 8.71 -14.04
CA ALA A 16 -10.52 9.15 -13.31
C ALA A 16 -11.13 8.03 -12.46
N GLU A 17 -11.21 6.80 -12.99
CA GLU A 17 -11.69 5.64 -12.21
C GLU A 17 -10.74 5.31 -11.05
N ARG A 18 -9.44 5.45 -11.27
CA ARG A 18 -8.41 5.23 -10.24
C ARG A 18 -8.42 6.30 -9.16
N ALA A 19 -8.59 7.57 -9.54
CA ALA A 19 -8.78 8.67 -8.62
C ALA A 19 -10.01 8.40 -7.74
N ARG A 20 -11.15 8.07 -8.34
CA ARG A 20 -12.37 7.74 -7.58
C ARG A 20 -12.16 6.56 -6.63
N ARG A 21 -11.50 5.50 -7.08
CA ARG A 21 -11.29 4.28 -6.26
C ARG A 21 -10.26 4.44 -5.15
N LEU A 22 -9.25 5.28 -5.32
CA LEU A 22 -8.16 5.44 -4.34
C LEU A 22 -8.29 6.70 -3.50
N LEU A 23 -8.56 7.85 -4.14
CA LEU A 23 -8.61 9.14 -3.45
C LEU A 23 -9.93 9.38 -2.73
N THR A 24 -11.06 8.86 -3.22
CA THR A 24 -12.34 9.03 -2.50
C THR A 24 -12.31 8.31 -1.15
N PRO A 25 -11.95 7.01 -1.06
CA PRO A 25 -11.80 6.35 0.24
C PRO A 25 -10.74 7.02 1.11
N TRP A 26 -9.64 7.49 0.51
CA TRP A 26 -8.61 8.23 1.24
C TRP A 26 -9.17 9.49 1.91
N LEU A 27 -9.94 10.32 1.19
CA LEU A 27 -10.56 11.53 1.73
C LEU A 27 -11.55 11.21 2.85
N ILE A 28 -12.45 10.24 2.62
CA ILE A 28 -13.46 9.83 3.60
C ILE A 28 -12.79 9.36 4.89
N TRP A 29 -11.84 8.42 4.78
CA TRP A 29 -11.15 7.89 5.94
C TRP A 29 -10.21 8.90 6.57
N SER A 30 -9.66 9.85 5.82
CA SER A 30 -8.91 10.97 6.39
C SER A 30 -9.80 11.81 7.29
N ALA A 31 -11.04 12.10 6.87
CA ALA A 31 -12.00 12.82 7.70
C ALA A 31 -12.38 12.02 8.95
N ILE A 32 -12.67 10.72 8.81
CA ILE A 32 -13.00 9.84 9.94
C ILE A 32 -11.84 9.79 10.94
N TYR A 33 -10.62 9.52 10.48
CA TYR A 33 -9.45 9.45 11.36
C TYR A 33 -9.08 10.79 11.96
N GLY A 34 -9.26 11.89 11.23
CA GLY A 34 -9.10 13.24 11.77
C GLY A 34 -10.06 13.48 12.92
N ALA A 35 -11.35 13.17 12.74
CA ALA A 35 -12.37 13.31 13.78
C ALA A 35 -12.07 12.44 15.01
N LEU A 36 -11.67 11.18 14.81
CA LEU A 36 -11.28 10.28 15.90
C LEU A 36 -10.07 10.80 16.68
N LYS A 37 -9.06 11.33 15.97
CA LYS A 37 -7.86 11.89 16.58
C LYS A 37 -8.15 13.16 17.37
N MET A 38 -9.01 14.04 16.84
CA MET A 38 -9.49 15.22 17.56
C MET A 38 -10.27 14.83 18.82
N ALA A 39 -11.19 13.87 18.72
CA ALA A 39 -11.97 13.41 19.86
C ALA A 39 -11.08 12.83 20.96
N ASP A 40 -10.05 12.07 20.56
CA ASP A 40 -9.07 11.53 21.49
C ASP A 40 -8.26 12.61 22.21
N ALA A 41 -7.72 13.56 21.45
CA ALA A 41 -6.94 14.68 22.00
C ALA A 41 -7.75 15.49 23.01
N ILE A 42 -9.02 15.78 22.68
CA ILE A 42 -9.95 16.47 23.58
C ILE A 42 -10.21 15.65 24.85
N ALA A 43 -10.45 14.34 24.71
CA ALA A 43 -10.71 13.47 25.85
C ALA A 43 -9.48 13.28 26.76
N SER A 44 -8.27 13.31 26.20
CA SER A 44 -7.00 13.19 26.92
C SER A 44 -6.41 14.52 27.39
N GLY A 45 -7.00 15.66 26.99
CA GLY A 45 -6.48 16.99 27.33
C GLY A 45 -5.19 17.37 26.60
N HIS A 46 -4.89 16.73 25.47
CA HIS A 46 -3.73 17.08 24.65
C HIS A 46 -4.05 18.24 23.68
N PRO A 47 -3.07 19.13 23.40
CA PRO A 47 -3.22 20.14 22.36
C PRO A 47 -3.43 19.52 20.98
N LEU A 48 -4.40 20.03 20.21
CA LEU A 48 -4.63 19.57 18.82
C LEU A 48 -3.42 19.81 17.90
N SER A 49 -2.58 20.80 18.21
CA SER A 49 -1.35 21.08 17.46
C SER A 49 -0.36 19.92 17.46
N ASP A 50 -0.41 19.07 18.50
CA ASP A 50 0.53 17.97 18.68
C ASP A 50 0.08 16.72 17.91
N GLU A 51 -1.17 16.74 17.44
CA GLU A 51 -1.81 15.62 16.76
C GLU A 51 -1.76 15.75 15.23
N PHE A 52 -1.58 16.96 14.69
CA PHE A 52 -1.64 17.22 13.26
C PHE A 52 -0.35 17.81 12.73
N ASP A 53 0.29 17.07 11.81
CA ASP A 53 1.45 17.54 11.07
C ASP A 53 1.09 17.89 9.62
N TRP A 54 1.87 18.79 9.02
CA TRP A 54 1.69 19.22 7.62
C TRP A 54 1.75 18.06 6.62
N TRP A 55 2.53 17.01 6.89
CA TRP A 55 2.66 15.86 5.99
C TRP A 55 1.37 15.02 5.94
N MET A 56 0.50 15.13 6.96
CA MET A 56 -0.81 14.45 7.00
C MET A 56 -1.76 14.89 5.89
N LEU A 57 -1.51 16.03 5.24
CA LEU A 57 -2.23 16.45 4.05
C LEU A 57 -2.07 15.47 2.87
N THR A 58 -0.96 14.72 2.85
CA THR A 58 -0.64 13.76 1.80
C THR A 58 -0.69 12.31 2.25
N THR A 59 -0.69 12.04 3.56
CA THR A 59 -0.85 10.68 4.09
C THR A 59 -2.23 10.40 4.63
N GLY A 60 -2.96 11.42 5.05
CA GLY A 60 -4.08 11.30 5.98
C GLY A 60 -3.61 11.20 7.46
N PRO A 61 -4.52 11.34 8.44
CA PRO A 61 -4.19 11.36 9.88
C PRO A 61 -3.83 9.99 10.48
N SER A 62 -3.96 8.92 9.70
CA SER A 62 -3.58 7.55 10.08
C SER A 62 -2.44 7.08 9.19
N ILE A 63 -1.43 6.44 9.79
CA ILE A 63 -0.28 5.84 9.09
C ILE A 63 -0.68 4.74 8.09
N HIS A 64 -1.94 4.29 8.09
CA HIS A 64 -2.42 3.34 7.09
C HIS A 64 -2.96 4.02 5.84
N LEU A 65 -3.14 5.35 5.81
CA LEU A 65 -3.79 5.99 4.67
C LEU A 65 -2.83 6.37 3.52
N TRP A 66 -1.53 6.48 3.80
CA TRP A 66 -0.55 7.03 2.84
C TRP A 66 -0.43 6.21 1.54
N PHE A 67 -0.72 4.92 1.57
CA PHE A 67 -0.54 4.05 0.40
C PHE A 67 -1.55 4.36 -0.72
N LEU A 68 -2.71 4.96 -0.42
CA LEU A 68 -3.73 5.31 -1.41
C LEU A 68 -3.27 6.44 -2.36
N PRO A 69 -2.88 7.63 -1.86
CA PRO A 69 -2.35 8.69 -2.71
C PRO A 69 -1.03 8.28 -3.38
N PHE A 70 -0.19 7.51 -2.68
CA PHE A 70 1.00 6.91 -3.28
C PHE A 70 0.66 6.01 -4.48
N GLY A 71 -0.28 5.07 -4.30
CA GLY A 71 -0.68 4.14 -5.36
C GLY A 71 -1.30 4.86 -6.55
N PHE A 72 -2.09 5.92 -6.29
CA PHE A 72 -2.62 6.78 -7.32
C PHE A 72 -1.50 7.50 -8.09
N ALA A 73 -0.53 8.10 -7.39
CA ALA A 73 0.61 8.79 -8.01
C ALA A 73 1.41 7.85 -8.92
N PHE A 74 1.66 6.60 -8.50
CA PHE A 74 2.36 5.61 -9.33
C PHE A 74 1.55 5.16 -10.55
N VAL A 75 0.23 5.04 -10.42
CA VAL A 75 -0.64 4.74 -11.58
C VAL A 75 -0.69 5.92 -12.55
N ALA A 76 -0.74 7.16 -12.05
CA ALA A 76 -0.65 8.36 -12.88
C ALA A 76 0.71 8.44 -13.59
N LEU A 77 1.80 8.18 -12.87
CA LEU A 77 3.15 8.13 -13.42
C LEU A 77 3.24 7.08 -14.56
N ALA A 78 2.60 5.93 -14.41
CA ALA A 78 2.58 4.90 -15.45
C ALA A 78 2.00 5.37 -16.78
N GLN A 79 1.02 6.27 -16.74
CA GLN A 79 0.30 6.76 -17.92
C GLN A 79 1.07 7.83 -18.69
N VAL A 80 1.97 8.55 -18.01
CA VAL A 80 2.81 9.58 -18.66
C VAL A 80 4.14 9.03 -19.18
N LEU A 81 4.53 7.82 -18.76
CA LEU A 81 5.80 7.18 -19.17
C LEU A 81 5.65 6.38 -20.46
N GLU A 82 5.70 7.09 -21.58
CA GLU A 82 5.57 6.48 -22.91
C GLU A 82 6.89 5.87 -23.42
N SER A 83 8.04 6.50 -23.13
CA SER A 83 9.33 6.08 -23.70
C SER A 83 10.00 4.95 -22.91
N THR A 84 10.64 4.02 -23.63
CA THR A 84 11.43 2.94 -23.03
C THR A 84 12.55 3.48 -22.15
N ILE A 85 13.20 4.58 -22.55
CA ILE A 85 14.27 5.21 -21.78
C ILE A 85 13.75 5.70 -20.43
N ALA A 86 12.60 6.38 -20.40
CA ALA A 86 12.02 6.86 -19.15
C ALA A 86 11.61 5.71 -18.22
N ARG A 87 11.09 4.60 -18.78
CA ARG A 87 10.77 3.38 -18.03
C ARG A 87 12.00 2.74 -17.40
N VAL A 88 13.08 2.58 -18.18
CA VAL A 88 14.37 2.07 -17.67
C VAL A 88 14.91 3.00 -16.59
N ALA A 89 14.89 4.31 -16.80
CA ALA A 89 15.34 5.30 -15.82
C ALA A 89 14.58 5.16 -14.49
N VAL A 90 13.26 5.02 -14.52
CA VAL A 90 12.44 4.82 -13.31
C VAL A 90 12.82 3.53 -12.59
N VAL A 91 13.08 2.44 -13.30
CA VAL A 91 13.51 1.17 -12.69
C VAL A 91 14.88 1.30 -12.02
N VAL A 92 15.85 1.92 -12.70
CA VAL A 92 17.20 2.16 -12.18
C VAL A 92 17.15 3.07 -10.95
N ILE A 93 16.42 4.19 -11.03
CA ILE A 93 16.24 5.12 -9.90
C ILE A 93 15.58 4.38 -8.73
N GLY A 94 14.56 3.56 -9.00
CA GLY A 94 13.91 2.73 -7.98
C GLY A 94 14.86 1.80 -7.24
N PHE A 95 15.76 1.16 -7.97
CA PHE A 95 16.78 0.29 -7.37
C PHE A 95 17.79 1.08 -6.52
N ILE A 96 18.24 2.24 -7.00
CA ILE A 96 19.13 3.13 -6.24
C ILE A 96 18.45 3.61 -4.96
N VAL A 97 17.20 4.07 -5.05
CA VAL A 97 16.39 4.50 -3.91
C VAL A 97 16.25 3.36 -2.89
N PHE A 98 15.91 2.16 -3.35
CA PHE A 98 15.80 0.99 -2.47
C PHE A 98 17.09 0.73 -1.70
N TRP A 99 18.23 0.82 -2.39
CA TRP A 99 19.55 0.62 -1.80
C TRP A 99 19.87 1.65 -0.73
N ARG A 100 19.42 2.90 -0.93
CA ARG A 100 19.75 4.04 -0.07
C ARG A 100 18.74 4.27 1.06
N VAL A 101 17.51 3.75 0.97
CA VAL A 101 16.43 4.10 1.92
C VAL A 101 16.76 3.69 3.36
N GLY A 102 17.55 2.62 3.55
CA GLY A 102 17.99 2.19 4.88
C GLY A 102 19.10 3.06 5.48
N ALA A 103 19.78 3.87 4.66
CA ALA A 103 20.91 4.71 5.07
C ALA A 103 20.51 6.18 5.33
N VAL A 104 19.29 6.58 4.98
CA VAL A 104 18.83 7.97 5.09
C VAL A 104 17.63 8.04 6.03
N SER A 105 17.71 8.92 7.03
CA SER A 105 16.55 9.24 7.86
C SER A 105 15.64 10.21 7.11
N LEU A 106 14.53 9.69 6.60
CA LEU A 106 13.48 10.49 5.95
C LEU A 106 12.32 10.70 6.92
N SER A 107 11.67 11.86 6.84
CA SER A 107 10.39 12.10 7.51
C SER A 107 9.24 11.39 6.77
N PRO A 108 8.13 11.08 7.45
CA PRO A 108 6.88 10.74 6.76
C PRO A 108 6.42 11.88 5.84
N PRO A 109 5.82 11.59 4.66
CA PRO A 109 5.52 10.27 4.08
C PRO A 109 6.70 9.62 3.36
N LEU A 110 7.78 10.37 3.17
CA LEU A 110 8.82 10.03 2.20
C LEU A 110 9.49 8.71 2.56
N ARG A 111 9.66 8.45 3.86
CA ARG A 111 10.16 7.16 4.34
C ARG A 111 9.29 6.01 3.85
N GLU A 112 7.99 6.08 4.04
CA GLU A 112 7.03 5.03 3.68
C GLU A 112 6.94 4.86 2.16
N TRP A 113 6.93 5.97 1.43
CA TRP A 113 6.87 5.99 -0.02
C TRP A 113 8.12 5.36 -0.64
N MET A 114 9.31 5.75 -0.18
CA MET A 114 10.59 5.18 -0.64
C MET A 114 10.72 3.71 -0.23
N PHE A 115 10.17 3.32 0.91
CA PHE A 115 10.17 1.93 1.37
C PHE A 115 9.36 1.02 0.43
N VAL A 116 8.24 1.49 -0.12
CA VAL A 116 7.36 0.68 -0.99
C VAL A 116 7.55 0.93 -2.49
N ALA A 117 8.18 2.03 -2.89
CA ALA A 117 8.46 2.38 -4.29
C ALA A 117 9.04 1.23 -5.12
N PRO A 118 9.98 0.41 -4.62
CA PRO A 118 10.53 -0.70 -5.40
C PRO A 118 9.46 -1.72 -5.78
N ALA A 119 8.52 -2.02 -4.87
CA ALA A 119 7.41 -2.92 -5.17
C ALA A 119 6.47 -2.33 -6.23
N ALA A 120 6.20 -1.02 -6.17
CA ALA A 120 5.39 -0.33 -7.17
C ALA A 120 6.06 -0.35 -8.56
N ILE A 121 7.37 -0.12 -8.60
CA ILE A 121 8.20 -0.13 -9.82
C ILE A 121 8.25 -1.52 -10.44
N VAL A 122 8.36 -2.59 -9.63
CA VAL A 122 8.22 -3.97 -10.13
C VAL A 122 6.85 -4.17 -10.76
N GLY A 123 5.77 -3.65 -10.14
CA GLY A 123 4.42 -3.69 -10.73
C GLY A 123 4.32 -2.99 -12.09
N LEU A 124 5.01 -1.86 -12.26
CA LEU A 124 5.12 -1.16 -13.55
C LEU A 124 5.95 -1.96 -14.56
N ALA A 125 7.08 -2.52 -14.13
CA ALA A 125 7.94 -3.34 -14.99
C ALA A 125 7.17 -4.56 -15.53
N MET A 126 6.36 -5.22 -14.70
CA MET A 126 5.46 -6.31 -15.13
C MET A 126 4.43 -5.87 -16.18
N ARG A 127 4.07 -4.59 -16.21
CA ARG A 127 3.15 -4.04 -17.21
C ARG A 127 3.87 -3.70 -18.52
N TRP A 128 5.12 -3.26 -18.44
CA TRP A 128 5.88 -2.78 -19.60
C TRP A 128 6.69 -3.87 -20.31
N TRP A 129 7.10 -4.90 -19.59
CA TRP A 129 8.03 -5.92 -20.07
C TRP A 129 7.49 -7.33 -19.90
N SER A 130 8.12 -8.30 -20.57
CA SER A 130 7.73 -9.70 -20.43
C SER A 130 7.94 -10.17 -18.99
N PRO A 131 7.04 -11.01 -18.43
CA PRO A 131 7.17 -11.47 -17.06
C PRO A 131 8.49 -12.21 -16.79
N SER A 132 9.01 -12.95 -17.76
CA SER A 132 10.31 -13.63 -17.67
C SER A 132 11.48 -12.66 -17.51
N LEU A 133 11.46 -11.53 -18.22
CA LEU A 133 12.48 -10.49 -18.06
C LEU A 133 12.41 -9.87 -16.68
N VAL A 134 11.21 -9.55 -16.19
CA VAL A 134 11.01 -8.97 -14.85
C VAL A 134 11.48 -9.95 -13.77
N LEU A 135 11.19 -11.24 -13.92
CA LEU A 135 11.67 -12.27 -13.00
C LEU A 135 13.20 -12.36 -13.02
N ALA A 136 13.83 -12.37 -14.21
CA ALA A 136 15.29 -12.41 -14.33
C ALA A 136 15.93 -11.19 -13.65
N LEU A 137 15.41 -9.98 -13.89
CA LEU A 137 15.89 -8.75 -13.23
C LEU A 137 15.68 -8.81 -11.70
N ALA A 138 14.56 -9.35 -11.22
CA ALA A 138 14.31 -9.51 -9.79
C ALA A 138 15.30 -10.50 -9.15
N VAL A 139 15.61 -11.62 -9.81
CA VAL A 139 16.62 -12.58 -9.34
C VAL A 139 18.01 -11.95 -9.32
N VAL A 140 18.41 -11.23 -10.37
CA VAL A 140 19.68 -10.50 -10.39
C VAL A 140 19.75 -9.48 -9.25
N ALA A 141 18.67 -8.74 -9.02
CA ALA A 141 18.58 -7.79 -7.91
C ALA A 141 18.76 -8.47 -6.54
N VAL A 142 18.16 -9.65 -6.33
CA VAL A 142 18.34 -10.46 -5.11
C VAL A 142 19.79 -10.89 -4.94
N VAL A 143 20.42 -11.39 -6.01
CA VAL A 143 21.82 -11.85 -5.98
C VAL A 143 22.75 -10.68 -5.66
N LEU A 144 22.61 -9.55 -6.35
CA LEU A 144 23.40 -8.34 -6.09
C LEU A 144 23.18 -7.82 -4.66
N ALA A 145 21.94 -7.85 -4.16
CA ALA A 145 21.64 -7.50 -2.78
C ALA A 145 22.33 -8.44 -1.80
N ALA A 146 22.33 -9.75 -2.04
CA ALA A 146 23.03 -10.70 -1.18
C ALA A 146 24.56 -10.47 -1.19
N SER A 147 25.13 -10.09 -2.33
CA SER A 147 26.58 -9.91 -2.49
C SER A 147 27.11 -8.56 -1.98
N LEU A 148 26.35 -7.47 -2.11
CA LEU A 148 26.82 -6.11 -1.80
C LEU A 148 26.42 -5.62 -0.39
N GLY A 149 25.76 -6.47 0.42
CA GLY A 149 25.60 -6.26 1.86
C GLY A 149 24.69 -5.11 2.35
N PRO A 150 23.55 -4.77 1.72
CA PRO A 150 22.58 -3.79 2.24
C PRO A 150 21.76 -4.32 3.43
N GLY A 151 22.20 -5.41 4.06
CA GLY A 151 21.54 -6.10 5.16
C GLY A 151 20.55 -7.20 4.73
N PRO A 152 20.30 -8.20 5.61
CA PRO A 152 19.47 -9.36 5.29
C PRO A 152 18.01 -8.99 4.99
N MET A 153 17.47 -7.95 5.64
CA MET A 153 16.09 -7.50 5.44
C MET A 153 15.82 -7.05 3.99
N THR A 154 16.81 -6.43 3.36
CA THR A 154 16.75 -5.97 1.96
C THR A 154 16.65 -7.17 1.01
N VAL A 155 17.48 -8.19 1.24
CA VAL A 155 17.48 -9.45 0.46
C VAL A 155 16.13 -10.15 0.57
N TRP A 156 15.59 -10.28 1.79
CA TRP A 156 14.28 -10.92 2.01
C TRP A 156 13.15 -10.22 1.26
N LYS A 157 13.11 -8.89 1.27
CA LYS A 157 12.08 -8.12 0.54
C LYS A 157 12.12 -8.36 -0.97
N LEU A 158 13.32 -8.35 -1.56
CA LEU A 158 13.49 -8.63 -2.98
C LEU A 158 13.17 -10.09 -3.31
N GLY A 159 13.55 -11.03 -2.45
CA GLY A 159 13.24 -12.45 -2.61
C GLY A 159 11.73 -12.69 -2.59
N ILE A 160 11.02 -12.10 -1.63
CA ILE A 160 9.55 -12.16 -1.57
C ILE A 160 8.94 -11.51 -2.82
N ALA A 161 9.46 -10.37 -3.29
CA ALA A 161 8.98 -9.74 -4.51
C ALA A 161 9.15 -10.66 -5.74
N ALA A 162 10.32 -11.30 -5.90
CA ALA A 162 10.58 -12.25 -6.97
C ALA A 162 9.63 -13.47 -6.90
N LEU A 163 9.40 -14.01 -5.71
CA LEU A 163 8.44 -15.11 -5.49
C LEU A 163 7.01 -14.71 -5.83
N VAL A 164 6.59 -13.48 -5.51
CA VAL A 164 5.27 -12.96 -5.88
C VAL A 164 5.14 -12.82 -7.39
N VAL A 165 6.18 -12.31 -8.08
CA VAL A 165 6.19 -12.22 -9.55
C VAL A 165 6.08 -13.63 -10.14
N LEU A 166 6.87 -14.58 -9.65
CA LEU A 166 6.82 -15.98 -10.07
C LEU A 166 5.43 -16.58 -9.84
N ALA A 167 4.85 -16.40 -8.65
CA ALA A 167 3.51 -16.88 -8.34
C ALA A 167 2.46 -16.23 -9.25
N ALA A 168 2.58 -14.93 -9.55
CA ALA A 168 1.67 -14.25 -10.48
C ALA A 168 1.77 -14.81 -11.91
N ILE A 169 2.96 -15.21 -12.36
CA ILE A 169 3.18 -15.87 -13.66
C ILE A 169 2.54 -17.27 -13.66
N LEU A 170 2.83 -18.08 -12.64
CA LEU A 170 2.42 -19.48 -12.57
C LEU A 170 0.93 -19.65 -12.27
N ALA A 171 0.36 -18.75 -11.47
CA ALA A 171 -1.00 -18.83 -10.97
C ALA A 171 -1.95 -17.86 -11.66
N ALA A 172 -1.59 -17.34 -12.85
CA ALA A 172 -2.45 -16.48 -13.67
C ALA A 172 -3.74 -17.23 -14.08
N ARG A 173 -4.72 -17.25 -13.18
CA ARG A 173 -6.05 -17.80 -13.40
C ARG A 173 -7.04 -16.65 -13.57
N PRO A 174 -8.08 -16.83 -14.40
CA PRO A 174 -9.20 -15.91 -14.44
C PRO A 174 -9.77 -15.72 -13.03
N GLY A 175 -10.17 -14.49 -12.69
CA GLY A 175 -10.89 -14.24 -11.45
C GLY A 175 -12.19 -15.06 -11.43
N THR A 176 -12.46 -15.74 -10.32
CA THR A 176 -13.74 -16.41 -10.10
C THR A 176 -14.69 -15.45 -9.37
N PRO A 177 -16.01 -15.73 -9.38
CA PRO A 177 -16.95 -14.99 -8.55
C PRO A 177 -16.52 -14.98 -7.07
N ASP A 178 -16.03 -16.12 -6.56
CA ASP A 178 -15.56 -16.25 -5.18
C ASP A 178 -14.32 -15.38 -4.91
N SER A 179 -13.32 -15.38 -5.78
CA SER A 179 -12.12 -14.56 -5.58
C SER A 179 -12.44 -13.07 -5.69
N THR A 180 -13.40 -12.70 -6.54
CA THR A 180 -13.90 -11.32 -6.64
C THR A 180 -14.66 -10.93 -5.37
N TRP A 181 -15.52 -11.83 -4.86
CA TRP A 181 -16.26 -11.61 -3.63
C TRP A 181 -15.32 -11.46 -2.42
N LEU A 182 -14.35 -12.37 -2.26
CA LEU A 182 -13.34 -12.31 -1.20
C LEU A 182 -12.40 -11.10 -1.31
N GLY A 183 -12.07 -10.69 -2.54
CA GLY A 183 -11.19 -9.54 -2.80
C GLY A 183 -11.87 -8.20 -2.56
N SER A 184 -13.19 -8.10 -2.82
CA SER A 184 -13.92 -6.84 -2.70
C SER A 184 -13.90 -6.17 -1.32
N PRO A 185 -14.05 -6.87 -0.16
CA PRO A 185 -13.96 -6.23 1.15
C PRO A 185 -12.52 -5.90 1.57
N SER A 186 -11.49 -6.38 0.88
CA SER A 186 -10.09 -6.26 1.34
C SER A 186 -9.66 -4.82 1.59
N LEU A 187 -10.07 -3.89 0.72
CA LEU A 187 -9.79 -2.46 0.91
C LEU A 187 -10.56 -1.90 2.12
N GLY A 188 -11.82 -2.30 2.29
CA GLY A 188 -12.63 -1.91 3.44
C GLY A 188 -12.02 -2.40 4.76
N ILE A 189 -11.62 -3.68 4.82
CA ILE A 189 -10.93 -4.30 5.96
C ILE A 189 -9.64 -3.53 6.27
N TYR A 190 -8.85 -3.26 5.23
CA TYR A 190 -7.62 -2.48 5.36
C TYR A 190 -7.91 -1.10 5.94
N LEU A 191 -8.97 -0.42 5.51
CA LEU A 191 -9.24 0.94 5.97
C LEU A 191 -9.83 1.00 7.37
N ILE A 192 -10.62 0.01 7.79
CA ILE A 192 -11.32 0.02 9.08
C ILE A 192 -10.52 -0.59 10.23
N HIS A 193 -9.57 -1.49 9.95
CA HIS A 193 -8.86 -2.21 11.02
C HIS A 193 -8.11 -1.32 12.02
N PRO A 194 -7.52 -0.17 11.67
CA PRO A 194 -6.90 0.71 12.65
C PRO A 194 -7.93 1.28 13.64
N ALA A 195 -9.12 1.63 13.17
CA ALA A 195 -10.21 2.09 14.03
C ALA A 195 -10.70 0.99 14.98
N VAL A 196 -10.91 -0.23 14.46
CA VAL A 196 -11.30 -1.39 15.29
C VAL A 196 -10.22 -1.71 16.32
N ALA A 197 -8.95 -1.67 15.91
CA ALA A 197 -7.81 -1.89 16.81
C ALA A 197 -7.73 -0.84 17.91
N ALA A 198 -7.92 0.44 17.58
CA ALA A 198 -7.91 1.52 18.56
C ALA A 198 -9.04 1.34 19.60
N VAL A 199 -10.26 1.02 19.16
CA VAL A 199 -11.39 0.76 20.06
C VAL A 199 -11.13 -0.46 20.94
N ALA A 200 -10.71 -1.59 20.34
CA ALA A 200 -10.45 -2.82 21.07
C ALA A 200 -9.34 -2.67 22.12
N ALA A 201 -8.25 -1.97 21.76
CA ALA A 201 -7.15 -1.69 22.68
C ALA A 201 -7.59 -0.81 23.87
N ARG A 202 -8.45 0.20 23.62
CA ARG A 202 -9.03 1.04 24.69
C ARG A 202 -9.96 0.28 25.63
N SER A 203 -10.61 -0.78 25.14
CA SER A 203 -11.38 -1.70 25.98
C SER A 203 -10.52 -2.65 26.82
N GLY A 204 -9.18 -2.49 26.81
CA GLY A 204 -8.25 -3.31 27.57
C GLY A 204 -7.88 -4.64 26.91
N LEU A 205 -8.31 -4.88 25.66
CA LEU A 205 -7.91 -6.09 24.94
C LEU A 205 -6.44 -6.00 24.51
N GLN A 206 -5.68 -7.06 24.78
CA GLN A 206 -4.27 -7.19 24.43
C GLN A 206 -3.99 -8.61 23.93
N GLY A 207 -2.87 -8.83 23.23
CA GLY A 207 -2.46 -10.17 22.79
C GLY A 207 -3.38 -10.79 21.73
N TRP A 208 -3.56 -12.12 21.77
CA TRP A 208 -4.34 -12.84 20.76
C TRP A 208 -5.84 -12.45 20.68
N PRO A 209 -6.55 -12.13 21.79
CA PRO A 209 -7.94 -11.66 21.71
C PRO A 209 -8.09 -10.37 20.92
N LEU A 210 -7.15 -9.43 21.06
CA LEU A 210 -7.14 -8.18 20.28
C LEU A 210 -7.11 -8.50 18.79
N TYR A 211 -6.25 -9.41 18.34
CA TYR A 211 -6.15 -9.77 16.92
C TYR A 211 -7.42 -10.42 16.38
N LEU A 212 -8.09 -11.27 17.17
CA LEU A 212 -9.37 -11.87 16.75
C LEU A 212 -10.47 -10.82 16.62
N VAL A 213 -10.57 -9.90 17.57
CA VAL A 213 -11.55 -8.80 17.51
C VAL A 213 -11.26 -7.87 16.34
N VAL A 214 -9.99 -7.55 16.10
CA VAL A 214 -9.60 -6.72 14.96
C VAL A 214 -9.92 -7.42 13.65
N ALA A 215 -9.58 -8.71 13.50
CA ALA A 215 -9.87 -9.45 12.27
C ALA A 215 -11.39 -9.60 12.05
N GLY A 216 -12.12 -10.15 13.01
CA GLY A 216 -13.55 -10.38 12.91
C GLY A 216 -14.36 -9.07 12.79
N GLY A 217 -14.03 -8.08 13.62
CA GLY A 217 -14.67 -6.77 13.62
C GLY A 217 -14.44 -6.01 12.32
N SER A 218 -13.23 -6.06 11.76
CA SER A 218 -12.93 -5.40 10.49
C SER A 218 -13.64 -6.07 9.31
N ILE A 219 -13.71 -7.39 9.29
CA ILE A 219 -14.47 -8.14 8.26
C ILE A 219 -15.95 -7.79 8.35
N ALA A 220 -16.55 -7.89 9.54
CA ALA A 220 -17.96 -7.60 9.74
C ALA A 220 -18.30 -6.16 9.35
N ALA A 221 -17.50 -5.19 9.82
CA ALA A 221 -17.72 -3.78 9.52
C ALA A 221 -17.51 -3.46 8.03
N ALA A 222 -16.50 -4.03 7.38
CA ALA A 222 -16.31 -3.85 5.93
C ALA A 222 -17.48 -4.40 5.11
N ILE A 223 -18.02 -5.58 5.48
CA ILE A 223 -19.20 -6.16 4.83
C ILE A 223 -20.43 -5.28 5.04
N LEU A 224 -20.65 -4.76 6.26
CA LEU A 224 -21.76 -3.89 6.59
C LEU A 224 -21.67 -2.57 5.81
N ILE A 225 -20.53 -1.88 5.83
CA ILE A 225 -20.36 -0.63 5.08
C ILE A 225 -20.58 -0.86 3.59
N ARG A 226 -20.08 -1.98 3.04
CA ARG A 226 -20.33 -2.33 1.63
C ARG A 226 -21.82 -2.49 1.35
N ARG A 227 -22.56 -3.19 2.22
CA ARG A 227 -24.00 -3.44 2.07
C ARG A 227 -24.82 -2.15 2.10
N TYR A 228 -24.47 -1.19 2.95
CA TYR A 228 -25.30 0.00 3.20
C TYR A 228 -24.84 1.26 2.47
N ALA A 229 -23.54 1.42 2.23
CA ALA A 229 -23.00 2.65 1.69
C ALA A 229 -22.66 2.58 0.19
N GLY A 230 -22.66 1.38 -0.43
CA GLY A 230 -22.52 1.16 -1.88
C GLY A 230 -21.17 1.56 -2.53
N TRP A 231 -20.37 2.40 -1.87
CA TRP A 231 -19.15 3.02 -2.39
C TRP A 231 -17.84 2.26 -2.11
N LEU A 232 -17.89 1.16 -1.35
CA LEU A 232 -16.73 0.29 -1.09
C LEU A 232 -16.66 -0.91 -2.06
N ALA A 233 -17.53 -0.95 -3.08
CA ALA A 233 -17.55 -1.99 -4.11
C ALA A 233 -16.58 -1.70 -5.27
#